data_AF-A0A518BM58-F1
#
_entry.id   AF-A0A518BM58-F1
#
_cell.length_a   1.000
_cell.length_b   1.000
_cell.length_c   1.000
_cell.angle_alpha   90.00
_cell.angle_beta   90.00
_cell.angle_gamma   90.00
#
_symmetry.space_group_name_H-M   'P 1'
#
loop_
_entity.id
_entity.type
_entity.pdbx_description
1 polymer ?
#
loop_
_entity_poly.entity_id
_entity_poly.type
_entity_poly.pdbx_seq_one_letter_code
_entity_poly.pdbx_strand_id
1 'polypeptide(L)'
;MLAVLLASPLVSSTARAAAQELEIGPPTGIEWPSEGRVSAAFAALPPGEAGVSPSLAWPPVDAAPGAWTDGGPWSDWAEAVAAERDGDQPDVARRERLCLTALRQGRHGDAWRHAAVVARQDPDRGRALLARLQPGAPAGTAVLGDGRLEPLPMGVLLEPSLAPPTDPGPNRLDIREVVVHGLRIGEGVVGLKVGVRGDGVELQIEHEGGAPVELSVRVPCPIGFRTRVEYANWEKLPTIGESIPVRVEAGGEAFRVWARNELDPTPWPAATPATFDSRLTHSGLLLVVAPGDPAAAELGGLATAFSRLLGVACSTVTDPRAPAAGVTAPLRVDLTDPASRGPRLAALTGAVEHFALERGEGAR
;
A
#
# COMPACT_ATOMS: atom_id res chain seq x y z
N MET A 1 82.42 11.45 -19.46
CA MET A 1 81.89 11.34 -18.09
C MET A 1 80.51 11.95 -18.08
N LEU A 2 79.51 11.14 -17.70
CA LEU A 2 78.18 11.42 -17.09
C LEU A 2 77.67 12.90 -17.13
N ALA A 3 76.42 13.25 -17.44
CA ALA A 3 75.13 12.66 -17.07
C ALA A 3 74.02 13.42 -17.86
N VAL A 4 73.05 12.73 -18.47
CA VAL A 4 71.66 12.52 -18.01
C VAL A 4 70.63 13.52 -18.58
N LEU A 5 69.74 12.96 -19.39
CA LEU A 5 68.44 13.48 -19.81
C LEU A 5 67.54 13.75 -18.59
N LEU A 6 66.90 14.91 -18.55
CA LEU A 6 65.65 15.10 -17.81
C LEU A 6 64.63 15.79 -18.73
N ALA A 7 63.73 14.97 -19.26
CA ALA A 7 62.45 15.37 -19.79
C ALA A 7 61.35 14.84 -18.86
N SER A 8 60.27 15.61 -18.72
CA SER A 8 58.94 15.32 -18.15
C SER A 8 58.63 16.08 -16.84
N PRO A 9 57.34 16.30 -16.49
CA PRO A 9 56.22 16.70 -17.37
C PRO A 9 55.37 17.83 -16.75
N LEU A 10 54.79 18.68 -17.60
CA LEU A 10 53.81 19.71 -17.23
C LEU A 10 52.40 19.21 -17.63
N VAL A 11 51.94 18.10 -17.04
CA VAL A 11 50.55 17.61 -17.17
C VAL A 11 50.17 16.85 -15.89
N SER A 12 49.69 17.55 -14.86
CA SER A 12 49.09 16.90 -13.67
C SER A 12 48.30 17.85 -12.76
N SER A 13 47.57 18.83 -13.32
CA SER A 13 46.60 19.61 -12.51
C SER A 13 45.15 19.49 -12.96
N THR A 14 44.87 19.05 -14.20
CA THR A 14 43.48 18.89 -14.69
C THR A 14 42.87 17.53 -14.38
N ALA A 15 43.66 16.47 -14.19
CA ALA A 15 43.13 15.14 -13.83
C ALA A 15 42.69 15.03 -12.35
N ARG A 16 43.18 15.91 -11.47
CA ARG A 16 42.82 15.90 -10.05
C ARG A 16 41.55 16.71 -9.74
N ALA A 17 41.17 17.62 -10.63
CA ALA A 17 39.93 18.39 -10.52
C ALA A 17 38.69 17.62 -11.00
N ALA A 18 38.86 16.65 -11.92
CA ALA A 18 37.76 15.78 -12.37
C ALA A 18 37.49 14.58 -11.44
N ALA A 19 38.45 14.21 -10.58
CA ALA A 19 38.28 13.14 -9.58
C ALA A 19 37.75 13.65 -8.22
N GLN A 20 37.46 14.94 -8.12
CA GLN A 20 36.92 15.60 -6.93
C GLN A 20 35.51 16.17 -7.16
N GLU A 21 34.87 15.77 -8.27
CA GLU A 21 33.42 15.79 -8.43
C GLU A 21 32.85 14.66 -7.56
N LEU A 22 32.69 15.00 -6.28
CA LEU A 22 31.64 14.51 -5.40
C LEU A 22 31.44 12.98 -5.38
N GLU A 23 32.10 12.32 -4.42
CA GLU A 23 31.53 11.17 -3.69
C GLU A 23 30.24 11.60 -2.94
N ILE A 24 29.30 12.26 -3.62
CA ILE A 24 27.91 12.22 -3.22
C ILE A 24 27.47 10.83 -3.66
N GLY A 25 27.41 9.89 -2.72
CA GLY A 25 26.70 8.64 -2.94
C GLY A 25 25.29 8.93 -3.45
N PRO A 26 24.63 7.98 -4.15
CA PRO A 26 23.31 8.22 -4.70
C PRO A 26 22.38 8.78 -3.61
N PRO A 27 21.45 9.69 -3.96
CA PRO A 27 20.49 10.20 -2.99
C PRO A 27 19.81 9.01 -2.27
N THR A 28 19.45 9.21 -1.02
CA THR A 28 18.78 8.17 -0.23
C THR A 28 17.59 8.80 0.48
N GLY A 29 16.48 8.06 0.55
CA GLY A 29 15.28 8.51 1.24
C GLY A 29 14.06 8.65 0.32
N ILE A 30 13.04 9.34 0.82
CA ILE A 30 11.76 9.53 0.12
C ILE A 30 11.50 11.03 -0.03
N GLU A 31 11.32 11.49 -1.26
CA GLU A 31 10.88 12.84 -1.60
C GLU A 31 9.35 12.87 -1.75
N TRP A 32 8.72 13.83 -1.08
CA TRP A 32 7.27 13.94 -1.00
C TRP A 32 6.73 15.10 -1.84
N PRO A 33 5.48 15.01 -2.32
CA PRO A 33 4.81 16.16 -2.89
C PRO A 33 4.60 17.20 -1.79
N SER A 34 4.69 18.47 -2.16
CA SER A 34 4.61 19.61 -1.23
C SER A 34 3.23 19.81 -0.59
N GLU A 35 2.20 19.06 -0.99
CA GLU A 35 0.80 19.29 -0.61
C GLU A 35 0.13 17.99 -0.11
N GLY A 36 -0.81 18.13 0.83
CA GLY A 36 -1.60 17.02 1.41
C GLY A 36 -1.43 16.81 2.91
N ARG A 37 -2.49 16.39 3.62
CA ARG A 37 -2.42 16.12 5.09
C ARG A 37 -1.45 15.00 5.44
N VAL A 38 -1.42 13.95 4.60
CA VAL A 38 -0.51 12.80 4.75
C VAL A 38 0.92 13.23 4.40
N SER A 39 1.10 13.93 3.28
CA SER A 39 2.38 14.52 2.87
C SER A 39 2.94 15.47 3.95
N ALA A 40 2.11 16.30 4.56
CA ALA A 40 2.51 17.21 5.63
C ALA A 40 2.94 16.46 6.90
N ALA A 41 2.23 15.40 7.30
CA ALA A 41 2.60 14.59 8.45
C ALA A 41 3.97 13.92 8.26
N PHE A 42 4.30 13.51 7.03
CA PHE A 42 5.55 12.82 6.71
C PHE A 42 6.69 13.78 6.37
N ALA A 43 6.41 14.91 5.71
CA ALA A 43 7.38 15.98 5.46
C ALA A 43 7.84 16.66 6.75
N ALA A 44 7.00 16.65 7.79
CA ALA A 44 7.34 17.18 9.12
C ALA A 44 8.17 16.22 9.97
N LEU A 45 8.43 14.99 9.52
CA LEU A 45 9.25 14.05 10.28
C LEU A 45 10.70 14.55 10.35
N PRO A 46 11.27 14.75 11.55
CA PRO A 46 12.66 15.13 11.67
C PRO A 46 13.55 14.01 11.12
N PRO A 47 14.71 14.35 10.54
CA PRO A 47 15.72 13.35 10.23
C PRO A 47 16.08 12.56 11.51
N GLY A 48 16.17 11.23 11.40
CA GLY A 48 16.48 10.37 12.53
C GLY A 48 16.40 8.88 12.19
N GLU A 49 16.69 8.04 13.17
CA GLU A 49 16.65 6.57 13.07
C GLU A 49 15.23 6.05 13.10
N ALA A 50 14.86 5.16 12.18
CA ALA A 50 13.55 4.53 12.24
C ALA A 50 13.50 3.51 13.38
N GLY A 51 12.35 3.49 14.04
CA GLY A 51 12.06 2.55 15.11
C GLY A 51 11.93 1.14 14.56
N VAL A 52 12.10 0.15 15.44
CA VAL A 52 11.79 -1.24 15.11
C VAL A 52 10.28 -1.36 14.93
N SER A 53 9.85 -1.52 13.68
CA SER A 53 8.46 -1.85 13.37
C SER A 53 8.28 -3.38 13.49
N PRO A 54 7.31 -3.85 14.28
CA PRO A 54 7.12 -5.28 14.50
C PRO A 54 6.76 -5.96 13.18
N SER A 55 7.35 -7.13 12.93
CA SER A 55 6.87 -8.01 11.87
C SER A 55 5.48 -8.52 12.26
N LEU A 56 4.51 -8.42 11.35
CA LEU A 56 3.23 -9.07 11.56
C LEU A 56 3.37 -10.56 11.28
N ALA A 57 3.13 -11.38 12.30
CA ALA A 57 2.91 -12.82 12.20
C ALA A 57 1.53 -13.15 11.61
N TRP A 58 1.03 -12.33 10.69
CA TRP A 58 -0.12 -12.69 9.88
C TRP A 58 0.32 -13.48 8.64
N PRO A 59 -0.55 -14.33 8.09
CA PRO A 59 -0.30 -14.92 6.79
C PRO A 59 -0.15 -13.83 5.73
N PRO A 60 0.68 -14.03 4.68
CA PRO A 60 0.61 -13.21 3.50
C PRO A 60 -0.73 -13.41 2.76
N VAL A 61 -1.10 -12.48 1.88
CA VAL A 61 -2.41 -12.42 1.21
C VAL A 61 -2.62 -13.61 0.27
N ASP A 62 -1.52 -14.08 -0.29
CA ASP A 62 -1.37 -15.26 -1.13
C ASP A 62 -1.05 -16.53 -0.32
N ALA A 63 -1.12 -16.47 1.01
CA ALA A 63 -1.00 -17.66 1.83
C ALA A 63 -2.06 -18.70 1.41
N ALA A 64 -1.70 -19.97 1.53
CA ALA A 64 -2.61 -21.07 1.25
C ALA A 64 -3.97 -20.82 1.96
N PRO A 65 -5.11 -21.19 1.35
CA PRO A 65 -6.45 -20.92 1.88
C PRO A 65 -6.64 -21.32 3.36
N GLY A 66 -5.88 -22.28 3.88
CA GLY A 66 -5.91 -22.69 5.29
C GLY A 66 -5.18 -21.79 6.29
N ALA A 67 -4.40 -20.79 5.85
CA ALA A 67 -3.71 -19.87 6.76
C ALA A 67 -4.65 -18.81 7.35
N TRP A 68 -5.83 -18.63 6.73
CA TRP A 68 -6.84 -17.65 7.09
C TRP A 68 -8.10 -18.29 7.75
N THR A 69 -8.16 -19.63 7.84
CA THR A 69 -9.37 -20.38 8.21
C THR A 69 -9.65 -20.51 9.71
N ASP A 70 -8.69 -20.24 10.59
CA ASP A 70 -8.86 -20.48 12.04
C ASP A 70 -9.54 -19.33 12.81
N GLY A 71 -10.16 -18.36 12.12
CA GLY A 71 -10.87 -17.23 12.74
C GLY A 71 -9.99 -16.23 13.50
N GLY A 72 -8.73 -16.59 13.81
CA GLY A 72 -7.75 -15.78 14.53
C GLY A 72 -7.51 -14.42 13.89
N PRO A 73 -7.14 -14.33 12.59
CA PRO A 73 -6.83 -13.04 11.97
C PRO A 73 -7.99 -12.04 12.02
N TRP A 74 -9.21 -12.47 11.70
CA TRP A 74 -10.38 -11.58 11.71
C TRP A 74 -10.84 -11.20 13.12
N SER A 75 -10.70 -12.11 14.10
CA SER A 75 -10.96 -11.80 15.50
C SER A 75 -9.95 -10.81 16.05
N ASP A 76 -8.65 -11.03 15.83
CA ASP A 76 -7.56 -10.15 16.27
C ASP A 76 -7.70 -8.75 15.66
N TRP A 77 -8.07 -8.69 14.39
CA TRP A 77 -8.40 -7.43 13.72
C TRP A 77 -9.58 -6.72 14.40
N ALA A 78 -10.70 -7.42 14.60
CA ALA A 78 -11.88 -6.82 15.24
C ALA A 78 -11.59 -6.38 16.67
N GLU A 79 -10.75 -7.10 17.40
CA GLU A 79 -10.27 -6.72 18.73
C GLU A 79 -9.43 -5.46 18.70
N ALA A 80 -8.48 -5.38 17.76
CA ALA A 80 -7.69 -4.18 17.58
C ALA A 80 -8.57 -2.97 17.21
N VAL A 81 -9.53 -3.13 16.31
CA VAL A 81 -10.44 -2.03 15.93
C VAL A 81 -11.32 -1.61 17.11
N ALA A 82 -11.90 -2.57 17.84
CA ALA A 82 -12.74 -2.26 19.00
C ALA A 82 -11.94 -1.58 20.12
N ALA A 83 -10.75 -2.09 20.45
CA ALA A 83 -9.90 -1.49 21.47
C ALA A 83 -9.43 -0.08 21.07
N GLU A 84 -9.24 0.18 19.78
CA GLU A 84 -8.91 1.52 19.27
C GLU A 84 -10.10 2.48 19.36
N ARG A 85 -11.30 2.01 19.01
CA ARG A 85 -12.56 2.76 19.17
C ARG A 85 -12.81 3.13 20.63
N ASP A 86 -12.54 2.21 21.56
CA ASP A 86 -12.89 2.36 22.97
C ASP A 86 -11.81 3.07 23.80
N GLY A 87 -10.58 3.21 23.29
CA GLY A 87 -9.45 3.81 24.04
C GLY A 87 -9.32 5.33 23.87
N ASP A 88 -9.18 6.08 24.96
CA ASP A 88 -9.21 7.57 25.01
C ASP A 88 -8.21 8.29 24.09
N GLN A 89 -7.08 7.67 23.79
CA GLN A 89 -6.05 8.17 22.88
C GLN A 89 -5.66 7.08 21.89
N PRO A 90 -5.23 7.44 20.66
CA PRO A 90 -4.77 6.43 19.72
C PRO A 90 -3.55 5.67 20.25
N ASP A 91 -3.58 4.33 20.14
CA ASP A 91 -2.47 3.46 20.54
C ASP A 91 -1.55 3.22 19.35
N VAL A 92 -0.30 3.69 19.46
CA VAL A 92 0.70 3.63 18.39
C VAL A 92 0.92 2.19 17.89
N ALA A 93 1.11 1.23 18.80
CA ALA A 93 1.41 -0.14 18.42
C ALA A 93 0.19 -0.82 17.75
N ARG A 94 -1.01 -0.45 18.18
CA ARG A 94 -2.26 -0.94 17.59
C ARG A 94 -2.50 -0.34 16.21
N ARG A 95 -2.31 0.97 16.05
CA ARG A 95 -2.40 1.67 14.75
C ARG A 95 -1.36 1.14 13.76
N GLU A 96 -0.16 0.86 14.22
CA GLU A 96 0.87 0.21 13.42
C GLU A 96 0.44 -1.18 12.91
N ARG A 97 -0.13 -2.02 13.79
CA ARG A 97 -0.68 -3.33 13.38
C ARG A 97 -1.83 -3.17 12.38
N LEU A 98 -2.75 -2.23 12.61
CA LEU A 98 -3.87 -1.95 11.70
C LEU A 98 -3.38 -1.39 10.34
N CYS A 99 -2.31 -0.59 10.32
CA CYS A 99 -1.68 -0.09 9.10
C CYS A 99 -1.17 -1.24 8.22
N LEU A 100 -0.35 -2.11 8.80
CA LEU A 100 0.26 -3.22 8.08
C LEU A 100 -0.79 -4.28 7.68
N THR A 101 -1.81 -4.47 8.51
CA THR A 101 -3.03 -5.23 8.21
C THR A 101 -3.72 -4.72 6.95
N ALA A 102 -4.01 -3.42 6.92
CA ALA A 102 -4.65 -2.77 5.78
C ALA A 102 -3.78 -2.86 4.52
N LEU A 103 -2.47 -2.67 4.65
CA LEU A 103 -1.53 -2.77 3.53
C LEU A 103 -1.58 -4.17 2.89
N ARG A 104 -1.54 -5.23 3.70
CA ARG A 104 -1.68 -6.61 3.20
C ARG A 104 -3.02 -6.78 2.50
N GLN A 105 -4.12 -6.29 3.05
CA GLN A 105 -5.44 -6.44 2.44
C GLN A 105 -5.67 -5.57 1.19
N GLY A 106 -4.65 -4.88 0.67
CA GLY A 106 -4.79 -3.93 -0.46
C GLY A 106 -5.59 -2.67 -0.09
N ARG A 107 -5.85 -2.44 1.20
CA ARG A 107 -6.58 -1.28 1.73
C ARG A 107 -5.62 -0.10 1.92
N HIS A 108 -4.98 0.32 0.84
CA HIS A 108 -3.94 1.34 0.84
C HIS A 108 -4.36 2.65 1.54
N GLY A 109 -5.58 3.14 1.29
CA GLY A 109 -6.10 4.34 1.94
C GLY A 109 -6.20 4.20 3.47
N ASP A 110 -6.61 3.03 3.98
CA ASP A 110 -6.66 2.74 5.41
C ASP A 110 -5.26 2.66 6.01
N ALA A 111 -4.33 2.01 5.32
CA ALA A 111 -2.94 1.93 5.72
C ALA A 111 -2.33 3.32 5.90
N TRP A 112 -2.54 4.21 4.93
CA TRP A 112 -2.11 5.61 5.01
C TRP A 112 -2.72 6.37 6.19
N ARG A 113 -4.01 6.16 6.48
CA ARG A 113 -4.67 6.80 7.63
C ARG A 113 -4.04 6.40 8.96
N HIS A 114 -3.80 5.10 9.16
CA HIS A 114 -3.14 4.60 10.36
C HIS A 114 -1.69 5.06 10.46
N ALA A 115 -0.93 4.99 9.35
CA ALA A 115 0.45 5.45 9.31
C ALA A 115 0.57 6.94 9.67
N ALA A 116 -0.37 7.78 9.22
CA ALA A 116 -0.40 9.19 9.59
C ALA A 116 -0.68 9.43 11.08
N VAL A 117 -1.49 8.58 11.74
CA VAL A 117 -1.69 8.63 13.20
C VAL A 117 -0.41 8.24 13.92
N VAL A 118 0.22 7.13 13.51
CA VAL A 118 1.50 6.65 14.06
C VAL A 118 2.56 7.74 13.92
N ALA A 119 2.77 8.29 12.73
CA ALA A 119 3.80 9.29 12.46
C ALA A 119 3.67 10.55 13.32
N ARG A 120 2.45 10.95 13.69
CA ARG A 120 2.23 12.10 14.59
C ARG A 120 2.59 11.82 16.04
N GLN A 121 2.45 10.58 16.50
CA GLN A 121 2.66 10.19 17.90
C GLN A 121 4.06 9.60 18.14
N ASP A 122 4.58 8.87 17.16
CA ASP A 122 5.88 8.20 17.14
C ASP A 122 6.50 8.35 15.74
N PRO A 123 7.28 9.43 15.52
CA PRO A 123 7.93 9.73 14.25
C PRO A 123 8.81 8.59 13.72
N ASP A 124 9.51 7.89 14.62
CA ASP A 124 10.47 6.84 14.26
C ASP A 124 9.75 5.60 13.71
N ARG A 125 8.63 5.20 14.32
CA ARG A 125 7.75 4.17 13.75
C ARG A 125 7.05 4.63 12.49
N GLY A 126 6.69 5.91 12.41
CA GLY A 126 6.15 6.52 11.20
C GLY A 126 7.08 6.33 10.00
N ARG A 127 8.38 6.62 10.16
CA ARG A 127 9.40 6.38 9.13
C ARG A 127 9.48 4.91 8.72
N ALA A 128 9.38 3.98 9.67
CA ALA A 128 9.42 2.56 9.36
C ALA A 128 8.20 2.06 8.56
N LEU A 129 7.01 2.66 8.76
CA LEU A 129 5.83 2.35 7.96
C LEU A 129 5.92 2.92 6.55
N LEU A 130 6.51 4.10 6.38
CA LEU A 130 6.71 4.72 5.07
C LEU A 130 7.56 3.86 4.14
N ALA A 131 8.63 3.28 4.68
CA ALA A 131 9.53 2.39 3.98
C ALA A 131 8.80 1.21 3.32
N ARG A 132 7.63 0.83 3.83
CA ARG A 132 6.81 -0.26 3.29
C ARG A 132 5.75 0.23 2.31
N LEU A 133 5.15 1.39 2.56
CA LEU A 133 4.06 1.91 1.74
C LEU A 133 4.51 2.37 0.35
N GLN A 134 5.61 3.13 0.25
CA GLN A 134 5.98 3.81 -1.00
C GLN A 134 6.69 2.92 -2.04
N PRO A 135 7.67 2.07 -1.68
CA PRO A 135 8.16 1.09 -2.64
C PRO A 135 7.17 -0.07 -2.81
N GLY A 136 6.19 -0.23 -1.91
CA GLY A 136 5.25 -1.34 -1.97
C GLY A 136 5.93 -2.69 -1.81
N ALA A 137 7.00 -2.74 -1.02
CA ALA A 137 7.75 -3.97 -0.80
C ALA A 137 6.89 -4.98 -0.01
N PRO A 138 7.19 -6.30 -0.14
CA PRO A 138 6.49 -7.33 0.61
C PRO A 138 6.41 -6.99 2.12
N ALA A 139 5.24 -7.18 2.72
CA ALA A 139 5.00 -6.75 4.11
C ALA A 139 5.89 -7.45 5.15
N GLY A 140 6.57 -8.55 4.77
CA GLY A 140 7.56 -9.25 5.60
C GLY A 140 8.96 -8.66 5.56
N THR A 141 9.24 -7.70 4.66
CA THR A 141 10.57 -7.09 4.55
C THR A 141 10.89 -6.30 5.82
N ALA A 142 12.08 -6.56 6.36
CA ALA A 142 12.59 -5.85 7.52
C ALA A 142 12.98 -4.42 7.15
N VAL A 143 12.82 -3.52 8.12
CA VAL A 143 13.25 -2.13 8.02
C VAL A 143 14.45 -1.96 8.92
N LEU A 144 15.53 -1.43 8.35
CA LEU A 144 16.76 -1.09 9.02
C LEU A 144 16.55 0.09 9.98
N GLY A 145 17.46 0.25 10.94
CA GLY A 145 17.40 1.33 11.93
C GLY A 145 17.47 2.75 11.34
N ASP A 146 17.81 2.91 10.06
CA ASP A 146 17.79 4.20 9.36
C ASP A 146 16.48 4.46 8.58
N GLY A 147 15.51 3.55 8.67
CA GLY A 147 14.21 3.65 7.98
C GLY A 147 14.22 3.16 6.56
N ARG A 148 15.31 2.55 6.11
CA ARG A 148 15.37 1.90 4.79
C ARG A 148 14.93 0.45 4.90
N LEU A 149 14.45 -0.11 3.80
CA LEU A 149 14.26 -1.55 3.73
C LEU A 149 15.61 -2.27 3.71
N GLU A 150 15.65 -3.48 4.28
CA GLU A 150 16.70 -4.43 3.97
C GLU A 150 16.77 -4.69 2.45
N PRO A 151 17.95 -5.05 1.91
CA PRO A 151 18.09 -5.39 0.50
C PRO A 151 17.05 -6.42 0.06
N LEU A 152 16.27 -6.06 -0.95
CA LEU A 152 15.25 -6.94 -1.51
C LEU A 152 15.90 -7.98 -2.42
N PRO A 153 15.30 -9.18 -2.56
CA PRO A 153 15.81 -10.18 -3.49
C PRO A 153 15.64 -9.73 -4.95
N MET A 154 16.50 -10.24 -5.84
CA MET A 154 16.33 -10.07 -7.28
C MET A 154 14.98 -10.66 -7.73
N GLY A 155 14.28 -9.97 -8.63
CA GLY A 155 12.96 -10.37 -9.11
C GLY A 155 11.81 -10.05 -8.15
N VAL A 156 12.04 -9.30 -7.07
CA VAL A 156 10.98 -8.87 -6.14
C VAL A 156 9.83 -8.16 -6.85
N LEU A 157 8.60 -8.40 -6.39
CA LEU A 157 7.43 -7.62 -6.80
C LEU A 157 7.29 -6.39 -5.90
N LEU A 158 7.20 -5.23 -6.53
CA LEU A 158 6.87 -3.96 -5.89
C LEU A 158 5.42 -3.59 -6.21
N GLU A 159 4.64 -3.28 -5.18
CA GLU A 159 3.23 -2.85 -5.29
C GLU A 159 3.01 -1.48 -4.62
N PRO A 160 3.52 -0.38 -5.22
CA PRO A 160 3.51 0.93 -4.58
C PRO A 160 2.12 1.37 -4.14
N SER A 161 1.99 1.88 -2.92
CA SER A 161 0.72 2.39 -2.39
C SER A 161 0.59 3.88 -2.71
N LEU A 162 -0.44 4.28 -3.45
CA LEU A 162 -0.70 5.71 -3.70
C LEU A 162 -1.09 6.41 -2.40
N ALA A 163 -0.37 7.49 -2.06
CA ALA A 163 -0.79 8.38 -1.00
C ALA A 163 -2.22 8.90 -1.27
N PRO A 164 -3.06 9.13 -0.24
CA PRO A 164 -4.40 9.65 -0.42
C PRO A 164 -4.39 11.02 -1.11
N PRO A 165 -5.43 11.38 -1.87
CA PRO A 165 -5.52 12.70 -2.51
C PRO A 165 -5.59 13.82 -1.45
N THR A 166 -4.99 14.95 -1.78
CA THR A 166 -5.03 16.21 -1.01
C THR A 166 -6.40 16.85 -1.09
N ASP A 167 -6.98 16.87 -2.30
CA ASP A 167 -8.34 17.30 -2.57
C ASP A 167 -9.09 16.14 -3.26
N PRO A 168 -10.02 15.46 -2.55
CA PRO A 168 -10.80 14.36 -3.12
C PRO A 168 -11.93 14.86 -4.03
N GLY A 169 -11.79 16.02 -4.67
CA GLY A 169 -12.77 16.61 -5.56
C GLY A 169 -13.39 15.58 -6.51
N PRO A 170 -14.71 15.64 -6.75
CA PRO A 170 -15.42 14.58 -7.44
C PRO A 170 -14.84 14.41 -8.84
N ASN A 171 -14.52 13.15 -9.17
CA ASN A 171 -14.14 12.71 -10.50
C ASN A 171 -12.81 13.26 -11.05
N ARG A 172 -11.87 13.63 -10.18
CA ARG A 172 -10.54 14.10 -10.60
C ARG A 172 -9.41 13.33 -9.93
N LEU A 173 -8.35 13.12 -10.70
CA LEU A 173 -7.08 12.65 -10.16
C LEU A 173 -6.31 13.84 -9.61
N ASP A 174 -5.96 13.78 -8.33
CA ASP A 174 -5.07 14.74 -7.69
C ASP A 174 -3.64 14.52 -8.17
N ILE A 175 -3.04 15.53 -8.81
CA ILE A 175 -1.69 15.43 -9.38
C ILE A 175 -0.70 15.46 -8.23
N ARG A 176 0.07 14.39 -8.09
CA ARG A 176 1.05 14.25 -7.01
C ARG A 176 2.11 13.24 -7.38
N GLU A 177 3.26 13.35 -6.74
CA GLU A 177 4.44 12.57 -7.06
C GLU A 177 5.24 12.27 -5.81
N VAL A 178 5.73 11.04 -5.72
CA VAL A 178 6.65 10.58 -4.71
C VAL A 178 7.86 9.96 -5.39
N VAL A 179 9.05 10.24 -4.88
CA VAL A 179 10.29 9.62 -5.34
C VAL A 179 10.94 8.88 -4.17
N VAL A 180 11.34 7.64 -4.40
CA VAL A 180 12.05 6.78 -3.46
C VAL A 180 13.44 6.55 -4.04
N HIS A 181 14.47 6.98 -3.34
CA HIS A 181 15.85 6.81 -3.75
C HIS A 181 16.56 5.74 -2.93
N GLY A 182 17.55 5.11 -3.54
CA GLY A 182 18.44 4.18 -2.85
C GLY A 182 17.77 2.84 -2.51
N LEU A 183 16.78 2.39 -3.27
CA LEU A 183 16.16 1.08 -3.04
C LEU A 183 17.13 -0.02 -3.48
N ARG A 184 17.51 -0.89 -2.54
CA ARG A 184 18.48 -1.96 -2.79
C ARG A 184 17.78 -3.24 -3.24
N ILE A 185 18.17 -3.77 -4.40
CA ILE A 185 17.63 -5.01 -4.97
C ILE A 185 18.82 -5.88 -5.42
N GLY A 186 19.05 -6.98 -4.70
CA GLY A 186 20.31 -7.71 -4.77
C GLY A 186 21.50 -6.79 -4.49
N GLU A 187 22.47 -6.77 -5.42
CA GLU A 187 23.66 -5.92 -5.37
C GLU A 187 23.49 -4.59 -6.14
N GLY A 188 22.29 -4.30 -6.63
CA GLY A 188 21.97 -3.06 -7.34
C GLY A 188 21.15 -2.08 -6.52
N VAL A 189 21.12 -0.84 -6.98
CA VAL A 189 20.41 0.28 -6.36
C VAL A 189 19.55 0.95 -7.43
N VAL A 190 18.28 1.20 -7.10
CA VAL A 190 17.33 1.87 -7.99
C VAL A 190 16.60 3.01 -7.31
N GLY A 191 16.26 4.01 -8.11
CA GLY A 191 15.27 5.02 -7.80
C GLY A 191 13.91 4.58 -8.33
N LEU A 192 12.86 4.77 -7.54
CA LEU A 192 11.47 4.53 -7.93
C LEU A 192 10.68 5.83 -7.77
N LYS A 193 10.07 6.27 -8.86
CA LYS A 193 9.17 7.42 -8.88
C LYS A 193 7.75 6.96 -9.16
N VAL A 194 6.80 7.40 -8.35
CA VAL A 194 5.38 7.10 -8.44
C VAL A 194 4.62 8.41 -8.57
N GLY A 195 4.00 8.64 -9.72
CA GLY A 195 3.28 9.89 -10.01
C GLY A 195 1.85 9.63 -10.44
N VAL A 196 0.89 10.36 -9.86
CA VAL A 196 -0.44 10.52 -10.45
C VAL A 196 -0.39 11.76 -11.33
N ARG A 197 -0.58 11.58 -12.65
CA ARG A 197 -0.39 12.62 -13.65
C ARG A 197 -1.44 12.51 -14.75
N GLY A 198 -1.98 13.66 -15.17
CA GLY A 198 -2.98 13.72 -16.23
C GLY A 198 -4.20 12.85 -15.90
N ASP A 199 -4.44 11.83 -16.71
CA ASP A 199 -5.52 10.85 -16.56
C ASP A 199 -5.02 9.47 -16.08
N GLY A 200 -3.87 9.39 -15.42
CA GLY A 200 -3.31 8.10 -15.02
C GLY A 200 -2.25 8.14 -13.91
N VAL A 201 -1.59 6.99 -13.76
CA VAL A 201 -0.46 6.76 -12.86
C VAL A 201 0.77 6.39 -13.68
N GLU A 202 1.90 7.02 -13.39
CA GLU A 202 3.21 6.74 -13.98
C GLU A 202 4.15 6.18 -12.90
N LEU A 203 4.78 5.04 -13.18
CA LEU A 203 5.93 4.52 -12.46
C LEU A 203 7.17 4.74 -13.33
N GLN A 204 8.24 5.26 -12.74
CA GLN A 204 9.55 5.35 -13.38
C GLN A 204 10.60 4.70 -12.47
N ILE A 205 11.36 3.77 -13.02
CA ILE A 205 12.41 3.03 -12.33
C ILE A 205 13.75 3.36 -13.00
N GLU A 206 14.70 3.84 -12.22
CA GLU A 206 16.01 4.27 -12.71
C GLU A 206 17.13 3.53 -11.97
N HIS A 207 18.18 3.14 -12.69
CA HIS A 207 19.37 2.56 -12.08
C HIS A 207 20.19 3.68 -11.43
N GLU A 208 20.46 3.58 -10.13
CA GLU A 208 21.23 4.57 -9.37
C GLU A 208 22.65 4.07 -9.04
N GLY A 209 22.92 2.77 -9.16
CA GLY A 209 24.25 2.21 -8.92
C GLY A 209 24.29 0.70 -8.70
N GLY A 210 25.50 0.16 -8.58
CA GLY A 210 25.73 -1.28 -8.33
C GLY A 210 25.48 -2.17 -9.55
N ALA A 211 25.12 -3.43 -9.31
CA ALA A 211 24.85 -4.42 -10.36
C ALA A 211 23.55 -4.10 -11.13
N PRO A 212 23.35 -4.66 -12.34
CA PRO A 212 22.05 -4.64 -13.01
C PRO A 212 20.93 -5.20 -12.13
N VAL A 213 19.73 -4.63 -12.24
CA VAL A 213 18.58 -4.97 -11.41
C VAL A 213 17.44 -5.50 -12.27
N GLU A 214 16.87 -6.60 -11.83
CA GLU A 214 15.63 -7.19 -12.32
C GLU A 214 14.61 -7.21 -11.19
N LEU A 215 13.40 -6.76 -11.47
CA LEU A 215 12.28 -6.71 -10.52
C LEU A 215 10.96 -6.80 -11.29
N SER A 216 9.85 -6.90 -10.57
CA SER A 216 8.51 -6.71 -11.14
C SER A 216 7.79 -5.57 -10.44
N VAL A 217 6.93 -4.86 -11.17
CA VAL A 217 6.07 -3.82 -10.61
C VAL A 217 4.60 -4.08 -10.94
N ARG A 218 3.70 -3.67 -10.05
CA ARG A 218 2.28 -3.52 -10.34
C ARG A 218 1.90 -2.05 -10.20
N VAL A 219 1.27 -1.47 -11.23
CA VAL A 219 0.85 -0.07 -11.16
C VAL A 219 -0.39 0.04 -10.27
N PRO A 220 -0.38 0.89 -9.23
CA PRO A 220 -1.55 1.06 -8.39
C PRO A 220 -2.67 1.80 -9.13
N CYS A 221 -3.91 1.49 -8.75
CA CYS A 221 -5.09 2.16 -9.27
C CYS A 221 -5.65 3.15 -8.23
N PRO A 222 -5.90 4.43 -8.58
CA PRO A 222 -6.54 5.38 -7.68
C PRO A 222 -7.96 4.94 -7.25
N ILE A 223 -8.34 5.21 -6.01
CA ILE A 223 -9.68 4.87 -5.48
C ILE A 223 -10.77 5.55 -6.31
N GLY A 224 -11.80 4.79 -6.70
CA GLY A 224 -12.92 5.28 -7.52
C GLY A 224 -12.64 5.27 -9.03
N PHE A 225 -11.46 4.80 -9.43
CA PHE A 225 -11.06 4.63 -10.81
C PHE A 225 -10.84 3.14 -11.13
N ARG A 226 -10.81 2.85 -12.42
CA ARG A 226 -10.33 1.58 -12.96
C ARG A 226 -9.21 1.84 -13.96
N THR A 227 -8.25 0.92 -14.04
CA THR A 227 -7.23 0.98 -15.08
C THR A 227 -7.83 0.52 -16.41
N ARG A 228 -7.72 1.35 -17.43
CA ARG A 228 -8.25 1.08 -18.78
C ARG A 228 -7.20 0.45 -19.68
N VAL A 229 -5.95 0.88 -19.53
CA VAL A 229 -4.83 0.43 -20.36
C VAL A 229 -3.52 0.69 -19.62
N GLU A 230 -2.56 -0.19 -19.82
CA GLU A 230 -1.20 -0.07 -19.30
C GLU A 230 -0.20 -0.09 -20.46
N TYR A 231 0.89 0.66 -20.29
CA TYR A 231 2.00 0.74 -21.22
C TYR A 231 3.30 0.54 -20.47
N ALA A 232 4.25 -0.19 -21.05
CA ALA A 232 5.63 -0.28 -20.59
C ALA A 232 6.53 0.29 -21.68
N ASN A 233 7.34 1.31 -21.38
CA ASN A 233 8.16 2.04 -22.34
C ASN A 233 7.39 2.45 -23.61
N TRP A 234 6.16 2.93 -23.41
CA TRP A 234 5.23 3.35 -24.47
C TRP A 234 4.67 2.23 -25.36
N GLU A 235 4.97 0.96 -25.04
CA GLU A 235 4.34 -0.20 -25.66
C GLU A 235 3.13 -0.65 -24.86
N LYS A 236 1.98 -0.79 -25.53
CA LYS A 236 0.74 -1.21 -24.88
C LYS A 236 0.84 -2.66 -24.40
N LEU A 237 0.51 -2.90 -23.14
CA LEU A 237 0.48 -4.24 -22.56
C LEU A 237 -0.81 -5.00 -22.93
N PRO A 238 -0.74 -6.34 -23.08
CA PRO A 238 -1.89 -7.18 -23.43
C PRO A 238 -2.84 -7.40 -22.26
N THR A 239 -2.34 -7.30 -21.02
CA THR A 239 -3.08 -7.49 -19.78
C THR A 239 -3.02 -6.21 -18.93
N ILE A 240 -3.92 -6.10 -17.95
CA ILE A 240 -4.04 -4.95 -17.06
C ILE A 240 -3.95 -5.46 -15.61
N GLY A 241 -3.18 -4.79 -14.76
CA GLY A 241 -3.04 -5.12 -13.34
C GLY A 241 -2.14 -6.33 -13.05
N GLU A 242 -1.53 -6.92 -14.07
CA GLU A 242 -0.55 -7.99 -13.93
C GLU A 242 0.82 -7.44 -13.51
N SER A 243 1.68 -8.31 -12.99
CA SER A 243 3.07 -7.93 -12.68
C SER A 243 3.86 -7.68 -13.96
N ILE A 244 4.52 -6.53 -14.04
CA ILE A 244 5.29 -6.10 -15.21
C ILE A 244 6.77 -6.29 -14.92
N PRO A 245 7.50 -7.15 -15.66
CA PRO A 245 8.92 -7.34 -15.46
C PRO A 245 9.70 -6.09 -15.90
N VAL A 246 10.68 -5.72 -15.09
CA VAL A 246 11.52 -4.54 -15.26
C VAL A 246 12.97 -4.96 -15.18
N ARG A 247 13.79 -4.45 -16.09
CA ARG A 247 15.24 -4.56 -16.03
C ARG A 247 15.87 -3.19 -16.24
N VAL A 248 16.76 -2.79 -15.34
CA VAL A 248 17.51 -1.53 -15.41
C VAL A 248 18.99 -1.78 -15.14
N GLU A 249 19.86 -1.05 -15.84
CA GLU A 249 21.32 -1.17 -15.74
C GLU A 249 21.99 0.18 -15.98
N ALA A 250 23.27 0.28 -15.59
CA ALA A 250 24.03 1.52 -15.66
C ALA A 250 24.11 2.05 -17.10
N GLY A 251 23.77 3.32 -17.28
CA GLY A 251 23.75 3.99 -18.59
C GLY A 251 22.53 3.68 -19.46
N GLY A 252 21.60 2.84 -18.98
CA GLY A 252 20.31 2.61 -19.61
C GLY A 252 19.31 3.74 -19.35
N GLU A 253 18.25 3.79 -20.16
CA GLU A 253 17.12 4.70 -19.90
C GLU A 253 16.27 4.20 -18.73
N ALA A 254 15.63 5.13 -18.03
CA ALA A 254 14.68 4.77 -16.98
C ALA A 254 13.50 3.97 -17.56
N PHE A 255 13.16 2.85 -16.91
CA PHE A 255 12.02 2.03 -17.30
C PHE A 255 10.72 2.72 -16.85
N ARG A 256 9.78 2.91 -17.78
CA ARG A 256 8.53 3.61 -17.50
C ARG A 256 7.34 2.68 -17.65
N VAL A 257 6.45 2.74 -16.68
CA VAL A 257 5.14 2.12 -16.77
C VAL A 257 4.07 3.19 -16.60
N TRP A 258 3.14 3.27 -17.53
CA TRP A 258 2.03 4.21 -17.46
C TRP A 258 0.70 3.48 -17.53
N ALA A 259 -0.15 3.70 -16.53
CA ALA A 259 -1.51 3.20 -16.47
C ALA A 259 -2.49 4.35 -16.67
N ARG A 260 -3.32 4.27 -17.71
CA ARG A 260 -4.43 5.20 -17.91
C ARG A 260 -5.61 4.78 -17.04
N ASN A 261 -6.13 5.71 -16.26
CA ASN A 261 -7.26 5.49 -15.39
C ASN A 261 -8.49 6.25 -15.89
N GLU A 262 -9.66 5.65 -15.72
CA GLU A 262 -10.93 6.32 -15.93
C GLU A 262 -11.84 6.07 -14.73
N LEU A 263 -12.85 6.91 -14.56
CA LEU A 263 -13.84 6.70 -13.51
C LEU A 263 -14.45 5.32 -13.69
N ASP A 264 -14.53 4.58 -12.59
CA ASP A 264 -15.31 3.35 -12.60
C ASP A 264 -16.80 3.76 -12.79
N PRO A 265 -17.48 3.30 -13.86
CA PRO A 265 -18.88 3.63 -14.09
C PRO A 265 -19.81 2.98 -13.07
N THR A 266 -19.33 1.95 -12.37
CA THR A 266 -20.04 1.25 -11.31
C THR A 266 -19.14 1.16 -10.09
N PRO A 267 -18.71 2.32 -9.54
CA PRO A 267 -17.75 2.32 -8.46
C PRO A 267 -18.40 1.61 -7.27
N TRP A 268 -17.65 0.69 -6.67
CA TRP A 268 -18.06 0.16 -5.38
C TRP A 268 -18.26 1.34 -4.42
N PRO A 269 -19.34 1.39 -3.62
CA PRO A 269 -19.57 2.50 -2.71
C PRO A 269 -18.38 2.66 -1.76
N ALA A 270 -17.67 3.79 -1.86
CA ALA A 270 -16.51 4.09 -1.03
C ALA A 270 -16.83 5.05 0.13
N ALA A 271 -18.01 5.69 0.11
CA ALA A 271 -18.45 6.59 1.17
C ALA A 271 -18.99 5.78 2.36
N THR A 272 -18.42 5.99 3.54
CA THR A 272 -18.97 5.45 4.78
C THR A 272 -20.15 6.32 5.22
N PRO A 273 -21.35 5.75 5.40
CA PRO A 273 -22.49 6.52 5.85
C PRO A 273 -22.38 6.84 7.35
N ALA A 274 -22.77 8.06 7.74
CA ALA A 274 -22.76 8.49 9.14
C ALA A 274 -23.72 7.66 10.04
N THR A 275 -24.76 7.08 9.43
CA THR A 275 -25.74 6.23 10.11
C THR A 275 -26.04 4.99 9.28
N PHE A 276 -26.40 3.89 9.93
CA PHE A 276 -26.82 2.69 9.22
C PHE A 276 -28.10 2.91 8.42
N ASP A 277 -28.16 2.29 7.24
CA ASP A 277 -29.43 2.03 6.56
C ASP A 277 -30.31 1.20 7.51
N SER A 278 -31.58 1.60 7.64
CA SER A 278 -32.55 0.88 8.48
C SER A 278 -32.58 -0.62 8.20
N ARG A 279 -32.38 -1.06 6.95
CA ARG A 279 -32.31 -2.48 6.58
C ARG A 279 -31.15 -3.18 7.25
N LEU A 280 -29.98 -2.54 7.32
CA LEU A 280 -28.81 -3.12 8.00
C LEU A 280 -29.10 -3.31 9.50
N THR A 281 -29.79 -2.36 10.14
CA THR A 281 -30.16 -2.46 11.56
C THR A 281 -31.22 -3.52 11.83
N HIS A 282 -32.25 -3.62 10.99
CA HIS A 282 -33.38 -4.54 11.22
C HIS A 282 -33.14 -5.95 10.68
N SER A 283 -32.31 -6.07 9.65
CA SER A 283 -32.18 -7.29 8.84
C SER A 283 -30.76 -7.81 8.72
N GLY A 284 -29.77 -7.04 9.19
CA GLY A 284 -28.38 -7.45 9.15
C GLY A 284 -27.75 -7.43 7.76
N LEU A 285 -26.55 -7.98 7.68
CA LEU A 285 -25.72 -8.11 6.47
C LEU A 285 -25.49 -9.59 6.15
N LEU A 286 -25.78 -9.97 4.90
CA LEU A 286 -25.48 -11.30 4.40
C LEU A 286 -24.34 -11.25 3.39
N LEU A 287 -23.30 -12.04 3.63
CA LEU A 287 -22.22 -12.29 2.68
C LEU A 287 -22.60 -13.51 1.85
N VAL A 288 -22.88 -13.33 0.56
CA VAL A 288 -23.24 -14.44 -0.33
C VAL A 288 -21.96 -15.11 -0.83
N VAL A 289 -21.80 -16.39 -0.52
CA VAL A 289 -20.60 -17.19 -0.83
C VAL A 289 -20.98 -18.32 -1.78
N ALA A 290 -20.07 -18.74 -2.66
CA ALA A 290 -20.35 -19.84 -3.56
C ALA A 290 -20.55 -21.17 -2.78
N PRO A 291 -21.45 -22.07 -3.22
CA PRO A 291 -21.54 -23.39 -2.64
C PRO A 291 -20.21 -24.15 -2.76
N GLY A 292 -19.71 -24.71 -1.66
CA GLY A 292 -18.44 -25.46 -1.64
C GLY A 292 -17.18 -24.60 -1.71
N ASP A 293 -17.30 -23.29 -1.49
CA ASP A 293 -16.17 -22.37 -1.49
C ASP A 293 -15.13 -22.75 -0.43
N PRO A 294 -13.84 -22.93 -0.79
CA PRO A 294 -12.79 -23.24 0.17
C PRO A 294 -12.60 -22.15 1.23
N ALA A 295 -12.97 -20.90 0.95
CA ALA A 295 -12.88 -19.78 1.87
C ALA A 295 -14.13 -19.60 2.76
N ALA A 296 -15.11 -20.52 2.73
CA ALA A 296 -16.37 -20.35 3.46
C ALA A 296 -16.20 -20.16 4.98
N ALA A 297 -15.26 -20.89 5.59
CA ALA A 297 -14.96 -20.77 7.02
C ALA A 297 -14.34 -19.40 7.36
N GLU A 298 -13.39 -18.95 6.54
CA GLU A 298 -12.77 -17.62 6.67
C GLU A 298 -13.81 -16.51 6.58
N LEU A 299 -14.70 -16.57 5.57
CA LEU A 299 -15.77 -15.59 5.39
C LEU A 299 -16.80 -15.62 6.53
N GLY A 300 -16.99 -16.77 7.18
CA GLY A 300 -17.77 -16.88 8.42
C GLY A 300 -17.10 -16.17 9.61
N GLY A 301 -15.78 -16.28 9.74
CA GLY A 301 -14.99 -15.54 10.72
C GLY A 301 -15.08 -14.03 10.49
N LEU A 302 -14.97 -13.58 9.24
CA LEU A 302 -15.17 -12.18 8.85
C LEU A 302 -16.57 -11.67 9.20
N ALA A 303 -17.62 -12.44 8.90
CA ALA A 303 -18.99 -12.07 9.25
C ALA A 303 -19.17 -11.93 10.77
N THR A 304 -18.53 -12.78 11.56
CA THR A 304 -18.53 -12.69 13.03
C THR A 304 -17.83 -11.41 13.50
N ALA A 305 -16.66 -11.09 12.93
CA ALA A 305 -15.93 -9.86 13.19
C ALA A 305 -16.76 -8.61 12.85
N PHE A 306 -17.46 -8.60 11.71
CA PHE A 306 -18.37 -7.52 11.33
C PHE A 306 -19.54 -7.38 12.30
N SER A 307 -20.13 -8.49 12.74
CA SER A 307 -21.22 -8.45 13.72
C SER A 307 -20.80 -7.74 15.01
N ARG A 308 -19.59 -8.06 15.49
CA ARG A 308 -19.00 -7.46 16.70
C ARG A 308 -18.76 -5.95 16.55
N LEU A 309 -18.21 -5.53 15.42
CA LEU A 309 -17.85 -4.11 15.19
C LEU A 309 -19.07 -3.23 14.89
N LEU A 310 -20.01 -3.74 14.12
CA LEU A 310 -21.18 -3.00 13.68
C LEU A 310 -22.32 -3.04 14.70
N GLY A 311 -22.39 -4.07 15.55
CA GLY A 311 -23.50 -4.29 16.47
C GLY A 311 -24.80 -4.72 15.78
N VAL A 312 -24.70 -5.29 14.58
CA VAL A 312 -25.83 -5.85 13.80
C VAL A 312 -25.51 -7.30 13.45
N ALA A 313 -26.52 -8.11 13.12
CA ALA A 313 -26.29 -9.49 12.70
C ALA A 313 -25.61 -9.52 11.32
N CYS A 314 -24.47 -10.20 11.22
CA CYS A 314 -23.81 -10.50 9.95
C CYS A 314 -23.57 -12.01 9.82
N SER A 315 -23.87 -12.59 8.67
CA SER A 315 -23.67 -14.03 8.42
C SER A 315 -23.34 -14.33 6.97
N THR A 316 -22.85 -15.54 6.69
CA THR A 316 -22.64 -16.04 5.33
C THR A 316 -23.85 -16.86 4.89
N VAL A 317 -24.17 -16.80 3.60
CA VAL A 317 -25.21 -17.63 2.97
C VAL A 317 -24.73 -18.15 1.62
N THR A 318 -25.15 -19.36 1.24
CA THR A 318 -24.78 -19.98 -0.05
C THR A 318 -25.86 -19.82 -1.12
N ASP A 319 -27.11 -19.58 -0.71
CA ASP A 319 -28.21 -19.31 -1.62
C ASP A 319 -28.56 -17.80 -1.57
N PRO A 320 -28.29 -17.04 -2.64
CA PRO A 320 -28.64 -15.62 -2.72
C PRO A 320 -30.16 -15.37 -2.63
N ARG A 321 -30.97 -16.38 -2.96
CA ARG A 321 -32.44 -16.33 -2.97
C ARG A 321 -33.06 -16.88 -1.69
N ALA A 322 -32.26 -17.46 -0.80
CA ALA A 322 -32.79 -17.94 0.47
C ALA A 322 -33.40 -16.77 1.24
N PRO A 323 -34.66 -16.87 1.67
CA PRO A 323 -35.21 -15.93 2.63
C PRO A 323 -34.42 -16.11 3.93
N ALA A 324 -33.78 -15.05 4.43
CA ALA A 324 -33.31 -15.06 5.80
C ALA A 324 -34.53 -15.29 6.70
N ALA A 325 -34.51 -16.35 7.51
CA ALA A 325 -35.67 -16.77 8.28
C ALA A 325 -36.18 -15.60 9.14
N GLY A 326 -37.41 -15.13 8.88
CA GLY A 326 -38.05 -14.04 9.62
C GLY A 326 -37.62 -12.61 9.23
N VAL A 327 -36.83 -12.43 8.17
CA VAL A 327 -36.23 -11.13 7.82
C VAL A 327 -36.69 -10.64 6.44
N THR A 328 -37.26 -9.43 6.38
CA THR A 328 -37.67 -8.78 5.14
C THR A 328 -36.50 -7.99 4.53
N ALA A 329 -35.95 -8.48 3.41
CA ALA A 329 -34.95 -7.80 2.58
C ALA A 329 -33.59 -7.42 3.26
N PRO A 330 -32.81 -8.40 3.76
CA PRO A 330 -31.46 -8.13 4.26
C PRO A 330 -30.54 -7.56 3.19
N LEU A 331 -29.59 -6.72 3.60
CA LEU A 331 -28.54 -6.22 2.72
C LEU A 331 -27.63 -7.41 2.35
N ARG A 332 -27.38 -7.59 1.05
CA ARG A 332 -26.58 -8.70 0.54
C ARG A 332 -25.36 -8.14 -0.17
N VAL A 333 -24.19 -8.70 0.14
CA VAL A 333 -22.96 -8.48 -0.60
C VAL A 333 -22.60 -9.78 -1.28
N ASP A 334 -22.64 -9.77 -2.61
CA ASP A 334 -22.28 -10.93 -3.41
C ASP A 334 -20.76 -11.07 -3.50
N LEU A 335 -20.23 -12.20 -3.04
CA LEU A 335 -18.81 -12.56 -3.08
C LEU A 335 -18.56 -13.80 -3.95
N THR A 336 -19.55 -14.24 -4.73
CA THR A 336 -19.46 -15.47 -5.53
C THR A 336 -18.49 -15.36 -6.71
N ASP A 337 -18.32 -14.16 -7.27
CA ASP A 337 -17.37 -13.89 -8.35
C ASP A 337 -15.93 -13.75 -7.81
N PRO A 338 -15.00 -14.68 -8.14
CA PRO A 338 -13.63 -14.62 -7.64
C PRO A 338 -12.87 -13.37 -8.12
N ALA A 339 -13.18 -12.83 -9.31
CA ALA A 339 -12.47 -11.70 -9.87
C ALA A 339 -12.75 -10.39 -9.11
N SER A 340 -13.95 -10.23 -8.56
CA SER A 340 -14.35 -9.04 -7.79
C SER A 340 -14.36 -9.25 -6.27
N ARG A 341 -14.23 -10.49 -5.79
CA ARG A 341 -14.25 -10.83 -4.35
C ARG A 341 -13.22 -10.06 -3.53
N GLY A 342 -11.94 -10.12 -3.92
CA GLY A 342 -10.84 -9.49 -3.18
C GLY A 342 -11.07 -7.98 -2.99
N PRO A 343 -11.27 -7.21 -4.09
CA PRO A 343 -11.59 -5.79 -4.01
C PRO A 343 -12.84 -5.47 -3.15
N ARG A 344 -13.91 -6.27 -3.25
CA ARG A 344 -15.13 -6.08 -2.44
C ARG A 344 -14.88 -6.32 -0.95
N LEU A 345 -14.12 -7.36 -0.60
CA LEU A 345 -13.75 -7.66 0.78
C LEU A 345 -12.87 -6.55 1.37
N ALA A 346 -11.90 -6.05 0.61
CA ALA A 346 -11.05 -4.93 1.02
C ALA A 346 -11.91 -3.68 1.29
N ALA A 347 -12.80 -3.32 0.36
CA ALA A 347 -13.66 -2.15 0.52
C ALA A 347 -14.64 -2.28 1.69
N LEU A 348 -15.28 -3.45 1.86
CA LEU A 348 -16.21 -3.71 2.95
C LEU A 348 -15.51 -3.68 4.32
N THR A 349 -14.34 -4.31 4.42
CA THR A 349 -13.53 -4.30 5.64
C THR A 349 -13.12 -2.87 6.01
N GLY A 350 -12.67 -2.08 5.03
CA GLY A 350 -12.33 -0.66 5.25
C GLY A 350 -13.52 0.17 5.69
N ALA A 351 -14.69 -0.04 5.09
CA ALA A 351 -15.92 0.64 5.49
C ALA A 351 -16.35 0.32 6.93
N VAL A 352 -16.29 -0.95 7.32
CA VAL A 352 -16.60 -1.40 8.69
C VAL A 352 -15.60 -0.82 9.70
N GLU A 353 -14.31 -0.86 9.39
CA GLU A 353 -13.26 -0.29 10.24
C GLU A 353 -13.45 1.20 10.44
N HIS A 354 -13.64 1.94 9.34
CA HIS A 354 -13.83 3.38 9.36
C HIS A 354 -15.05 3.77 10.19
N PHE A 355 -16.18 3.11 9.95
CA PHE A 355 -17.42 3.33 10.69
C PHE A 355 -17.26 3.04 12.19
N ALA A 356 -16.58 1.95 12.54
CA ALA A 356 -16.34 1.58 13.92
C ALA A 356 -15.47 2.62 14.64
N LEU A 357 -14.44 3.15 13.98
CA LEU A 357 -13.53 4.14 14.55
C LEU A 357 -14.18 5.53 14.65
N GLU A 358 -14.93 5.98 13.64
CA GLU A 358 -15.63 7.28 13.64
C GLU A 358 -16.70 7.38 14.73
N ARG A 359 -17.41 6.27 15.04
CA ARG A 359 -18.36 6.22 16.16
C ARG A 359 -17.72 6.46 17.52
N GLY A 360 -16.45 6.07 17.69
CA GLY A 360 -15.69 6.32 18.91
C GLY A 360 -15.28 7.78 19.07
N GLU A 361 -15.05 8.48 17.95
CA GLU A 361 -14.64 9.89 17.92
C GLU A 361 -15.82 10.85 18.15
N GLY A 362 -17.01 10.53 17.63
CA GLY A 362 -18.22 11.36 17.82
C GLY A 362 -18.87 11.28 19.22
N ALA A 363 -18.42 10.36 20.07
CA ALA A 363 -18.89 10.19 21.45
C ALA A 363 -17.96 10.81 22.51
N ARG A 364 -16.85 11.44 22.09
CA ARG A 364 -15.85 12.11 22.94
C ARG A 364 -15.93 13.62 22.80
#